data_AF-X6DHU6-F1
#
_entry.id   AF-X6DHU6-F1
#
_cell.length_a   1.000
_cell.length_b   1.000
_cell.length_c   1.000
_cell.angle_alpha   90.00
_cell.angle_beta   90.00
_cell.angle_gamma   90.00
#
_symmetry.space_group_name_H-M   'P 1'
#
loop_
_entity.id
_entity.type
_entity.pdbx_description
1 polymer ?
#
loop_
_entity_poly.entity_id
_entity_poly.type
_entity_poly.pdbx_seq_one_letter_code
_entity_poly.pdbx_strand_id
1 'polypeptide(L)'
;MPGGLDEPRLYDACGNHRLLGLIEAHHNAADRYVRILLSNLDYRNRSQTEHRDLLAACRRRNGEKAIVILRQHLREGSETLVSAIREDGLSRKS
;
A
#
# COMPACT_ATOMS: atom_id res chain seq x y z
N MET A 1 -7.49 -4.30 -15.73
CA MET A 1 -8.09 -3.13 -15.06
C MET A 1 -7.38 -1.91 -15.60
N PRO A 2 -8.08 -0.90 -16.16
CA PRO A 2 -7.41 0.28 -16.69
C PRO A 2 -7.03 1.17 -15.50
N GLY A 3 -5.86 0.93 -14.92
CA GLY A 3 -5.17 1.92 -14.09
C GLY A 3 -4.32 2.77 -15.01
N GLY A 4 -5.00 3.61 -15.80
CA GLY A 4 -4.35 4.59 -16.67
C GLY A 4 -3.50 5.55 -15.83
N LEU A 5 -2.48 6.10 -16.47
CA LEU A 5 -1.42 6.95 -15.91
C LEU A 5 -1.92 8.35 -15.46
N ASP A 6 -3.19 8.48 -15.06
CA ASP A 6 -3.89 9.77 -15.02
C ASP A 6 -4.26 10.24 -13.60
N GLU A 7 -4.08 9.43 -12.55
CA GLU A 7 -4.27 9.86 -11.16
C GLU A 7 -2.94 10.23 -10.50
N PRO A 8 -2.74 11.51 -10.10
CA PRO A 8 -1.49 11.97 -9.51
C PRO A 8 -1.23 11.28 -8.17
N ARG A 9 -0.11 10.57 -8.10
CA ARG A 9 0.39 9.90 -6.89
C ARG A 9 1.16 10.91 -6.05
N LEU A 10 1.19 10.70 -4.73
CA LEU A 10 1.88 11.60 -3.79
C LEU A 10 3.36 11.83 -4.13
N TYR A 11 3.99 10.88 -4.81
CA TYR A 11 5.41 10.91 -5.13
C TYR A 11 5.73 11.43 -6.54
N ASP A 12 4.74 11.72 -7.39
CA ASP A 12 4.98 12.15 -8.78
C ASP A 12 5.75 13.48 -8.86
N ALA A 13 5.54 14.36 -7.89
CA ALA A 13 6.23 15.64 -7.79
C ALA A 13 7.75 15.51 -7.49
N CYS A 14 8.28 14.32 -7.19
CA CYS A 14 9.70 14.15 -6.90
C CYS A 14 10.61 14.31 -8.13
N GLY A 15 10.06 14.21 -9.35
CA GLY A 15 10.78 14.41 -10.61
C GLY A 15 11.91 13.39 -10.91
N ASN A 16 12.10 12.38 -10.05
CA ASN A 16 13.16 11.40 -10.21
C ASN A 16 12.63 10.15 -10.93
N HIS A 17 12.72 10.13 -12.25
CA HIS A 17 12.23 9.04 -13.10
C HIS A 17 12.77 7.66 -12.70
N ARG A 18 14.04 7.57 -12.31
CA ARG A 18 14.64 6.29 -11.89
C ARG A 18 13.99 5.76 -10.62
N LEU A 19 13.78 6.63 -9.62
CA LEU A 19 13.10 6.26 -8.39
C LEU A 19 11.64 5.87 -8.63
N LEU A 20 10.92 6.65 -9.44
CA LEU A 20 9.53 6.37 -9.79
C LEU A 20 9.36 5.02 -10.46
N GLY A 21 10.25 4.67 -11.40
CA GLY A 21 10.26 3.35 -12.03
C GLY A 21 10.51 2.20 -11.04
N LEU A 22 11.37 2.40 -10.04
CA LEU A 22 11.58 1.40 -8.98
C LEU A 22 10.34 1.23 -8.10
N ILE A 23 9.68 2.33 -7.72
CA ILE A 23 8.43 2.30 -6.94
C ILE A 23 7.35 1.54 -7.70
N GLU A 24 7.19 1.81 -9.00
CA GLU A 24 6.23 1.12 -9.86
C GLU A 24 6.54 -0.39 -9.98
N ALA A 25 7.81 -0.76 -10.20
CA ALA A 25 8.21 -2.16 -10.26
C ALA A 25 7.86 -2.92 -8.95
N HIS A 26 8.08 -2.29 -7.78
CA HIS A 26 7.71 -2.88 -6.50
C HIS A 26 6.19 -2.97 -6.31
N HIS A 27 5.43 -1.96 -6.70
CA HIS A 27 3.96 -2.02 -6.68
C HIS A 27 3.42 -3.13 -7.57
N ASN A 28 3.94 -3.27 -8.80
CA ASN A 28 3.53 -4.31 -9.73
C ASN A 28 3.82 -5.71 -9.20
N ALA A 29 4.99 -5.91 -8.58
CA ALA A 29 5.33 -7.17 -7.91
C ALA A 29 4.39 -7.48 -6.73
N ALA A 30 3.91 -6.43 -6.03
CA ALA A 30 3.03 -6.54 -4.87
C ALA A 30 1.52 -6.65 -5.22
N ASP A 31 1.09 -6.25 -6.43
CA ASP A 31 -0.33 -6.09 -6.78
C ASP A 31 -1.19 -7.33 -6.47
N ARG A 32 -0.72 -8.53 -6.83
CA ARG A 32 -1.44 -9.78 -6.54
C ARG A 32 -1.70 -10.01 -5.05
N TYR A 33 -0.77 -9.60 -4.20
CA TYR A 33 -0.86 -9.74 -2.75
C TYR A 33 -1.79 -8.70 -2.14
N VAL A 34 -1.77 -7.47 -2.67
CA VAL A 34 -2.69 -6.40 -2.29
C VAL A 34 -4.14 -6.79 -2.59
N ARG A 35 -4.40 -7.44 -3.74
CA ARG A 35 -5.75 -7.94 -4.07
C ARG A 35 -6.28 -8.95 -3.04
N ILE A 36 -5.42 -9.85 -2.57
CA ILE A 36 -5.77 -10.82 -1.51
C ILE A 36 -6.09 -10.09 -0.22
N LEU A 37 -5.22 -9.17 0.20
CA LEU A 37 -5.39 -8.39 1.43
C LEU A 37 -6.70 -7.58 1.43
N LEU A 38 -7.05 -6.94 0.32
CA LEU A 38 -8.24 -6.10 0.21
C LEU A 38 -9.55 -6.87 0.05
N SER A 39 -9.51 -8.08 -0.51
CA SER A 39 -10.73 -8.85 -0.85
C SER A 39 -11.04 -9.94 0.18
N ASN A 40 -10.01 -10.63 0.69
CA ASN A 40 -10.18 -11.79 1.57
C ASN A 40 -10.05 -11.45 3.05
N LEU A 41 -9.32 -10.39 3.39
CA LEU A 41 -8.99 -10.05 4.79
C LEU A 41 -9.69 -8.76 5.27
N ASP A 42 -10.64 -8.24 4.50
CA ASP A 42 -11.40 -7.00 4.77
C ASP A 42 -10.52 -5.81 5.24
N TYR A 43 -9.30 -5.72 4.71
CA TYR A 43 -8.31 -4.73 5.16
C TYR A 43 -8.62 -3.30 4.66
N ARG A 44 -9.69 -3.13 3.89
CA ARG A 44 -10.03 -1.89 3.19
C ARG A 44 -10.26 -0.72 4.15
N ASN A 45 -11.01 -0.93 5.23
CA ASN A 45 -11.33 0.15 6.17
C ASN A 45 -10.09 0.68 6.90
N ARG A 46 -9.22 -0.24 7.31
CA ARG A 46 -7.95 0.09 7.96
C ARG A 46 -7.02 0.87 7.03
N SER A 47 -6.76 0.33 5.84
CA SER A 47 -5.92 0.98 4.82
C SER A 47 -6.42 2.39 4.50
N GLN A 48 -7.73 2.62 4.39
CA GLN A 48 -8.25 3.95 4.10
C GLN A 48 -8.08 4.94 5.27
N THR A 49 -8.11 4.47 6.51
CA THR A 49 -7.79 5.33 7.66
C THR A 49 -6.33 5.74 7.64
N GLU A 50 -5.42 4.79 7.43
CA GLU A 50 -3.98 5.06 7.32
C GLU A 50 -3.65 6.01 6.14
N HIS A 51 -4.31 5.84 4.99
CA HIS A 51 -4.17 6.75 3.85
C HIS A 51 -4.61 8.17 4.20
N ARG A 52 -5.75 8.34 4.90
CA ARG A 52 -6.22 9.67 5.34
C ARG A 52 -5.23 10.32 6.28
N ASP A 53 -4.63 9.56 7.20
CA ASP A 53 -3.62 10.07 8.12
C ASP A 53 -2.33 10.49 7.40
N LEU A 54 -1.89 9.70 6.41
CA LEU A 54 -0.76 10.03 5.55
C LEU A 54 -1.01 11.34 4.79
N LEU A 55 -2.17 11.46 4.13
CA LEU A 55 -2.57 12.67 3.42
C LEU A 55 -2.63 13.88 4.36
N ALA A 56 -3.14 13.70 5.58
CA ALA A 56 -3.20 14.77 6.56
C ALA A 56 -1.81 15.20 7.04
N ALA A 57 -0.85 14.29 7.17
CA ALA A 57 0.55 14.61 7.46
C ALA A 57 1.21 15.38 6.30
N CYS A 58 1.02 14.92 5.05
CA CYS A 58 1.49 15.59 3.84
C CYS A 58 0.94 17.01 3.71
N ARG A 59 -0.36 17.21 3.92
CA ARG A 59 -1.01 18.55 3.87
C ARG A 59 -0.43 19.51 4.91
N ARG A 60 -0.06 19.00 6.08
CA ARG A 60 0.63 19.76 7.13
C ARG A 60 2.14 19.94 6.88
N ARG A 61 2.64 19.47 5.72
CA ARG A 61 4.07 19.43 5.36
C ARG A 61 4.95 18.73 6.40
N ASN A 62 4.37 17.80 7.16
CA ASN A 62 5.11 17.02 8.16
C ASN A 62 5.62 15.72 7.51
N GLY A 63 6.78 15.84 6.85
CA GLY A 63 7.41 14.72 6.13
C GLY A 63 7.82 13.56 7.03
N GLU A 64 8.34 13.85 8.23
CA GLU A 64 8.74 12.81 9.18
C GLU A 64 7.55 11.94 9.61
N LYS A 65 6.43 12.57 9.97
CA LYS A 65 5.21 11.86 10.32
C LYS A 65 4.66 11.08 9.13
N ALA A 66 4.68 11.65 7.93
CA ALA A 66 4.25 10.96 6.72
C ALA A 66 5.09 9.69 6.46
N ILE A 67 6.42 9.76 6.64
CA ILE A 67 7.32 8.61 6.49
C ILE A 67 7.01 7.54 7.54
N VAL A 68 6.76 7.91 8.80
CA VAL A 68 6.40 6.96 9.86
C VAL A 68 5.10 6.23 9.51
N ILE A 69 4.05 6.97 9.12
CA ILE A 69 2.75 6.39 8.73
C ILE A 69 2.91 5.46 7.54
N LEU A 70 3.64 5.88 6.49
CA LEU A 70 3.86 5.06 5.30
C LEU A 70 4.58 3.75 5.63
N ARG A 71 5.63 3.80 6.47
CA ARG A 71 6.34 2.59 6.90
C ARG A 71 5.43 1.65 7.69
N GLN A 72 4.61 2.20 8.57
CA GLN A 72 3.68 1.42 9.36
C GLN A 72 2.62 0.76 8.48
N HIS A 73 2.01 1.51 7.56
CA HIS A 73 1.03 1.01 6.58
C HIS A 73 1.58 -0.19 5.78
N LEU A 74 2.78 -0.05 5.22
CA LEU A 74 3.43 -1.12 4.45
C LEU A 74 3.72 -2.36 5.30
N ARG A 75 4.21 -2.15 6.53
CA ARG A 75 4.52 -3.23 7.48
C ARG A 75 3.26 -3.99 7.87
N GLU A 76 2.22 -3.28 8.32
CA GLU A 76 0.99 -3.88 8.81
C GLU A 76 0.25 -4.66 7.72
N GLY A 77 0.21 -4.13 6.48
CA GLY A 77 -0.33 -4.87 5.35
C GLY A 77 0.44 -6.16 5.06
N SER A 78 1.78 -6.11 5.13
CA SER A 78 2.62 -7.30 4.93
C SER A 78 2.48 -8.33 6.04
N GLU A 79 2.44 -7.91 7.30
CA GLU A 79 2.30 -8.79 8.47
C GLU A 79 0.92 -9.44 8.49
N THR A 80 -0.13 -8.67 8.18
CA THR A 80 -1.51 -9.21 8.07
C THR A 80 -1.59 -10.31 7.02
N LEU A 81 -0.99 -10.10 5.85
CA LEU A 81 -0.96 -11.09 4.79
C LEU A 81 -0.15 -12.33 5.18
N VAL A 82 1.03 -12.15 5.76
CA VAL A 82 1.91 -13.25 6.17
C VAL A 82 1.23 -14.09 7.25
N SER A 83 0.59 -13.45 8.24
CA SER A 83 -0.17 -14.16 9.27
C SER A 83 -1.32 -14.95 8.66
N ALA A 84 -2.11 -14.36 7.76
CA ALA A 84 -3.20 -15.08 7.08
C ALA A 84 -2.70 -16.29 6.27
N ILE A 85 -1.54 -16.19 5.60
CA ILE A 85 -0.95 -17.33 4.87
C ILE A 85 -0.48 -18.43 5.84
N ARG A 86 0.12 -18.06 6.98
CA ARG A 86 0.65 -19.01 7.97
C ARG A 86 -0.45 -19.71 8.77
N GLU A 87 -1.47 -18.97 9.16
CA GLU A 87 -2.57 -19.48 9.99
C GLU A 87 -3.53 -20.33 9.17
N ASP A 88 -3.77 -19.97 7.90
CA ASP A 88 -4.89 -20.51 7.13
C ASP A 88 -4.47 -21.31 5.88
N GLY A 89 -3.19 -21.24 5.47
CA GLY A 89 -2.74 -21.81 4.19
C GLY A 89 -3.66 -21.41 3.03
N LEU A 90 -4.16 -20.17 3.01
CA LEU A 90 -5.16 -19.67 2.04
C LEU A 90 -6.29 -20.68 1.75
N SER A 91 -6.87 -21.28 2.79
CA SER A 91 -8.00 -22.23 2.72
C SER A 91 -7.96 -23.19 1.52
N ARG A 92 -7.43 -24.39 1.76
CA ARG A 92 -7.84 -25.60 1.04
C ARG A 92 -9.37 -25.75 1.16
N LYS A 93 -10.12 -25.13 0.25
CA LYS A 93 -11.55 -25.35 -0.01
C LYS A 93 -11.67 -25.61 -1.51
N SER A 94 -11.57 -26.89 -1.89
CA SER A 94 -12.69 -27.76 -2.32
C SER A 94 -12.98 -27.58 -3.80
#